data_AF-A0A0F8YQP9-F1
#
_entry.id   AF-A0A0F8YQP9-F1
#
_cell.length_a   1.000
_cell.length_b   1.000
_cell.length_c   1.000
_cell.angle_alpha   90.00
_cell.angle_beta   90.00
_cell.angle_gamma   90.00
#
_symmetry.space_group_name_H-M   'P 1'
#
loop_
_entity.id
_entity.type
_entity.pdbx_description
1 polymer ?
#
loop_
_entity_poly.entity_id
_entity_poly.type
_entity_poly.pdbx_seq_one_letter_code
_entity_poly.pdbx_strand_id
1 'polypeptide(L)' 'MIAAGVSRLRPVVLGAATTILGVVPLIQDAFWVSMALTMMFGLLFGTVLTMVLVPTLYATLYRVKAVD' A
#
# COMPACT_ATOMS: atom_id res chain seq x y z
N MET A 1 -12.99 14.78 7.88
CA MET A 1 -12.13 13.62 8.18
C MET A 1 -11.66 12.82 6.95
N ILE A 2 -12.52 12.51 5.99
CA ILE A 2 -12.23 11.63 4.83
C ILE A 2 -11.03 12.11 3.96
N ALA A 3 -10.86 13.42 3.77
CA ALA A 3 -9.75 13.97 2.99
C ALA A 3 -8.35 13.71 3.61
N ALA A 4 -8.25 13.59 4.93
CA ALA A 4 -7.00 13.33 5.63
C ALA A 4 -6.55 11.86 5.48
N GLY A 5 -7.49 10.92 5.44
CA GLY A 5 -7.22 9.51 5.12
C GLY A 5 -6.73 9.34 3.69
N VAL A 6 -7.40 9.99 2.73
CA VAL A 6 -7.02 9.94 1.30
C VAL A 6 -5.65 10.59 1.04
N SER A 7 -5.31 11.67 1.75
CA SER A 7 -3.99 12.33 1.62
C SER A 7 -2.82 11.40 1.99
N ARG A 8 -3.02 10.46 2.93
CA ARG A 8 -2.02 9.44 3.32
C ARG A 8 -1.97 8.22 2.42
N LEU A 9 -3.08 7.93 1.72
CA LEU A 9 -3.18 6.77 0.81
C LEU A 9 -2.52 7.05 -0.55
N ARG A 10 -2.57 8.29 -1.03
CA ARG A 10 -1.91 8.72 -2.28
C ARG A 10 -0.41 8.39 -2.34
N PRO A 11 0.42 8.66 -1.30
CA PRO A 11 1.84 8.34 -1.35
C PRO A 11 2.14 6.83 -1.37
N VAL A 12 1.31 5.99 -0.76
CA VAL A 12 1.49 4.52 -0.80
C VAL A 12 1.21 3.97 -2.20
N VAL A 13 0.11 4.42 -2.81
CA VAL A 13 -0.25 4.04 -4.19
C VAL A 13 0.78 4.53 -5.19
N LEU A 14 1.30 5.76 -5.03
CA LEU A 14 2.37 6.31 -5.85
C LEU A 14 3.68 5.51 -5.70
N GLY A 15 4.03 5.07 -4.50
CA GLY A 15 5.19 4.21 -4.26
C GLY A 15 5.08 2.87 -4.97
N ALA A 16 3.93 2.19 -4.84
CA ALA A 16 3.66 0.94 -5.54
C ALA A 16 3.72 1.12 -7.07
N ALA A 17 3.15 2.19 -7.60
CA ALA A 17 3.18 2.50 -9.03
C ALA A 17 4.61 2.70 -9.55
N THR A 18 5.46 3.44 -8.84
CA THR A 18 6.88 3.63 -9.20
C THR A 18 7.67 2.33 -9.15
N THR A 19 7.41 1.46 -8.16
CA THR A 19 8.06 0.14 -8.09
C THR A 19 7.65 -0.72 -9.29
N ILE A 20 6.36 -0.81 -9.60
CA ILE A 20 5.87 -1.57 -10.75
C ILE A 20 6.52 -1.06 -12.03
N LEU A 21 6.52 0.26 -12.25
CA LEU A 21 7.14 0.91 -13.41
C LEU A 21 8.65 0.64 -13.51
N GLY A 22 9.38 0.65 -12.39
CA GLY A 22 10.82 0.37 -12.37
C GLY A 22 11.16 -1.10 -12.63
N VAL A 23 10.25 -2.03 -12.34
CA VAL A 23 10.47 -3.47 -12.54
C VAL A 23 9.96 -3.95 -13.90
N VAL A 24 9.18 -3.14 -14.65
CA VAL A 24 8.70 -3.46 -16.02
C VAL A 24 9.78 -4.03 -16.95
N PRO A 25 10.98 -3.43 -17.08
CA PRO A 25 12.02 -3.99 -17.96
C PRO A 25 12.59 -5.33 -17.44
N LEU A 26 12.54 -5.56 -16.13
CA LEU A 26 13.07 -6.77 -15.49
C LEU A 26 12.18 -8.00 -15.68
N ILE A 27 10.89 -7.81 -16.00
CA ILE A 27 9.93 -8.89 -16.31
C ILE A 27 10.24 -9.54 -17.67
N GLN A 28 10.95 -8.84 -18.56
CA GLN A 28 11.37 -9.41 -19.84
C GLN A 28 12.40 -10.55 -19.67
N ASP A 29 13.05 -10.62 -18.52
CA ASP A 29 14.02 -11.66 -18.18
C ASP A 29 13.38 -12.68 -17.22
N ALA A 30 13.15 -13.90 -17.72
CA ALA A 30 12.42 -14.96 -16.98
C ALA A 30 13.07 -15.37 -15.65
N PHE A 31 14.36 -15.02 -15.46
CA PHE A 31 15.09 -15.26 -14.22
C PHE A 31 14.59 -14.38 -13.05
N TRP A 32 14.15 -13.15 -13.32
CA TRP A 32 13.79 -12.17 -12.29
C TRP A 32 12.26 -12.00 -12.11
N VAL A 33 11.47 -12.58 -13.01
CA VAL A 33 10.00 -12.59 -12.97
C VAL A 33 9.45 -12.99 -11.61
N SER A 34 9.93 -14.09 -11.02
CA SER A 34 9.43 -14.60 -9.74
C SER A 34 9.68 -13.63 -8.56
N MET A 35 10.83 -12.93 -8.58
CA MET A 35 11.16 -11.93 -7.58
C MET A 35 10.29 -10.67 -7.73
N ALA A 36 10.15 -10.19 -8.97
CA ALA A 36 9.33 -9.05 -9.30
C ALA A 36 7.87 -9.26 -8.88
N LEU A 37 7.30 -10.44 -9.21
CA LEU A 37 5.92 -10.78 -8.86
C LEU A 37 5.71 -10.83 -7.35
N THR A 38 6.65 -11.42 -6.61
CA THR A 38 6.56 -11.54 -5.15
C THR A 38 6.56 -10.16 -4.47
N MET A 39 7.45 -9.26 -4.90
CA MET A 39 7.49 -7.89 -4.39
C MET A 39 6.19 -7.13 -4.72
N MET A 40 5.71 -7.26 -5.96
CA MET A 40 4.49 -6.59 -6.43
C MET A 40 3.26 -7.03 -5.64
N PHE A 41 3.09 -8.34 -5.43
CA PHE A 41 2.02 -8.90 -4.61
C PHE A 41 2.15 -8.50 -3.14
N GLY A 42 3.36 -8.51 -2.59
CA GLY A 42 3.62 -8.08 -1.22
C GLY A 42 3.26 -6.61 -0.98
N LEU A 43 3.60 -5.74 -1.93
CA LEU A 43 3.23 -4.32 -1.92
C LEU A 43 1.73 -4.10 -2.07
N LEU A 44 1.09 -4.78 -3.01
CA LEU A 44 -0.37 -4.73 -3.19
C LEU A 44 -1.10 -5.18 -1.93
N PHE A 45 -0.71 -6.33 -1.38
CA PHE A 45 -1.29 -6.87 -0.15
C PHE A 45 -1.04 -5.95 1.04
N GLY A 46 0.18 -5.43 1.20
CA GLY A 46 0.52 -4.46 2.24
C GLY A 46 -0.24 -3.14 2.11
N THR A 47 -0.52 -2.69 0.89
CA THR A 47 -1.33 -1.48 0.62
C THR A 47 -2.79 -1.69 1.03
N VAL A 48 -3.37 -2.84 0.67
CA VAL A 48 -4.72 -3.21 1.12
C VAL A 48 -4.76 -3.36 2.63
N LEU A 49 -3.76 -4.04 3.21
CA LEU A 49 -3.66 -4.25 4.64
C LEU A 49 -3.55 -2.91 5.37
N THR A 50 -2.73 -1.96 4.92
CA THR A 50 -2.64 -0.62 5.54
C THR A 50 -3.93 0.17 5.41
N MET A 51 -4.63 0.05 4.29
CA MET A 51 -5.93 0.71 4.09
C MET A 51 -7.01 0.20 5.04
N VAL A 52 -6.90 -1.05 5.52
CA VAL A 52 -7.75 -1.63 6.58
C VAL A 52 -7.18 -1.37 7.97
N LEU A 53 -5.86 -1.52 8.14
CA LEU A 53 -5.16 -1.37 9.42
C LEU A 53 -5.24 0.07 9.92
N VAL A 54 -5.14 1.08 9.06
CA VAL A 54 -5.26 2.50 9.43
C VAL A 54 -6.62 2.79 10.08
N PRO A 55 -7.78 2.47 9.48
CA PRO A 55 -9.08 2.70 10.12
C PRO A 55 -9.30 1.78 11.33
N THR A 56 -8.83 0.53 11.33
CA THR A 56 -8.97 -0.36 12.49
C THR A 56 -8.14 0.09 13.67
N LEU A 57 -6.88 0.47 13.45
CA LEU A 57 -5.97 0.98 14.47
C LEU A 57 -6.44 2.34 14.97
N TYR A 58 -6.94 3.21 14.08
CA TYR A 58 -7.61 4.45 14.46
C TYR A 58 -8.86 4.14 15.31
N ALA A 59 -9.78 3.29 14.86
CA ALA A 59 -10.97 2.93 15.62
C ALA A 59 -10.66 2.28 16.98
N THR A 60 -9.52 1.61 17.13
CA THR A 60 -9.10 0.95 18.39
C THR A 60 -8.38 1.91 19.34
N LEU A 61 -7.45 2.75 18.84
CA LEU A 61 -6.77 3.79 19.64
C LEU A 61 -7.70 4.96 19.98
N TYR A 62 -8.52 5.41 19.03
CA TYR A 62 -9.52 6.46 19.20
C TYR A 62 -10.81 5.94 19.87
N ARG A 63 -10.95 4.62 20.14
CA ARG A 63 -11.93 4.10 21.13
C ARG A 63 -11.61 4.50 22.58
N VAL A 64 -10.51 5.22 22.81
CA VAL A 64 -10.23 5.98 24.04
C VAL A 64 -10.36 7.51 23.83
N LYS A 65 -10.67 8.00 22.62
CA LYS A 65 -11.01 9.42 22.44
C LYS A 65 -11.81 9.69 21.17
N ALA A 66 -13.13 9.70 21.30
CA ALA A 66 -14.08 10.65 20.73
C ALA A 66 -13.69 11.52 19.49
N VAL A 67 -14.68 11.58 18.57
CA VAL A 67 -15.20 12.79 17.88
C VAL A 67 -14.54 13.19 16.54
N ASP A 68 -15.09 12.62 15.44
CA ASP A 68 -15.88 13.28 14.35
C ASP A 68 -15.72 12.58 12.98
#